data_AF-V6KZU1-F1
#
_entry.id   AF-V6KZU1-F1
#
_cell.length_a   1.000
_cell.length_b   1.000
_cell.length_c   1.000
_cell.angle_alpha   90.00
_cell.angle_beta   90.00
_cell.angle_gamma   90.00
#
_symmetry.space_group_name_H-M   'P 1'
#
loop_
_entity.id
_entity.type
_entity.pdbx_description
1 polymer ?
#
loop_
_entity_poly.entity_id
_entity_poly.type
_entity_poly.pdbx_seq_one_letter_code
_entity_poly.pdbx_strand_id
1 'polypeptide(L)'
;MKYSYIGGGVAGFTSHPLTDDGGTGPNKVDFTGCHTWEGTSVTVQLRRAVIGPDTGYDVKKYTACFNGGTSSGEWGAGIDGHDYYFKLTKIDGTSQVGPTIDVDETRMSF
;
A
#
# COMPACT_ATOMS: atom_id res chain seq x y z
N MET A 1 -14.47 3.64 -3.70
CA MET A 1 -13.52 2.79 -2.91
C MET A 1 -13.53 1.38 -3.45
N LYS A 2 -12.35 0.85 -3.77
CA LYS A 2 -12.19 -0.53 -4.24
C LYS A 2 -11.48 -1.33 -3.15
N TYR A 3 -12.15 -2.36 -2.67
CA TYR A 3 -11.59 -3.33 -1.75
C TYR A 3 -10.91 -4.45 -2.56
N SER A 4 -9.77 -4.95 -2.10
CA SER A 4 -9.04 -6.06 -2.71
C SER A 4 -8.29 -6.82 -1.62
N TYR A 5 -7.62 -7.92 -1.95
CA TYR A 5 -6.77 -8.67 -1.03
C TYR A 5 -5.38 -8.88 -1.65
N ILE A 6 -4.41 -9.24 -0.82
CA ILE A 6 -3.07 -9.64 -1.28
C ILE A 6 -2.85 -11.10 -0.87
N GLY A 7 -2.51 -11.96 -1.82
CA GLY A 7 -2.05 -13.32 -1.56
C GLY A 7 -0.59 -13.47 -1.93
N GLY A 8 0.27 -13.87 -0.99
CA GLY A 8 1.69 -14.15 -1.23
C GLY A 8 2.51 -12.92 -1.69
N GLY A 9 2.15 -11.71 -1.27
CA GLY A 9 2.85 -10.49 -1.66
C GLY A 9 4.29 -10.46 -1.16
N VAL A 10 5.21 -9.91 -1.94
CA VAL A 10 6.63 -9.75 -1.56
C VAL A 10 7.06 -8.29 -1.65
N ALA A 11 8.24 -7.96 -1.12
CA ALA A 11 8.87 -6.67 -1.42
C ALA A 11 9.02 -6.52 -2.94
N GLY A 12 8.43 -5.46 -3.50
CA GLY A 12 8.30 -5.25 -4.93
C GLY A 12 6.86 -5.33 -5.44
N PHE A 13 5.94 -5.98 -4.72
CA PHE A 13 4.52 -6.09 -5.11
C PHE A 13 3.91 -4.71 -5.37
N THR A 14 3.14 -4.60 -6.45
CA THR A 14 2.38 -3.40 -6.81
C THR A 14 0.91 -3.75 -6.98
N SER A 15 0.05 -2.92 -6.40
CA SER A 15 -1.40 -3.00 -6.65
C SER A 15 -1.77 -2.58 -8.06
N HIS A 16 -3.01 -2.88 -8.45
CA HIS A 16 -3.60 -2.28 -9.64
C HIS A 16 -3.79 -0.77 -9.45
N PRO A 17 -3.53 0.04 -10.49
CA PRO A 17 -3.80 1.46 -10.42
C PRO A 17 -5.29 1.75 -10.20
N LEU A 18 -5.56 2.84 -9.49
CA LEU A 18 -6.89 3.42 -9.33
C LEU A 18 -6.79 4.91 -9.63
N THR A 19 -7.71 5.41 -10.44
CA THR A 19 -7.82 6.82 -10.78
C THR A 19 -8.36 7.61 -9.60
N ASP A 20 -7.66 8.67 -9.23
CA ASP A 20 -8.17 9.70 -8.32
C ASP A 20 -9.32 10.45 -8.99
N ASP A 21 -10.48 10.47 -8.33
CA ASP A 21 -11.73 11.06 -8.81
C ASP A 21 -11.92 12.53 -8.40
N GLY A 22 -10.84 13.19 -7.93
CA GLY A 22 -10.85 14.60 -7.58
C GLY A 22 -11.35 14.87 -6.17
N GLY A 23 -11.27 13.86 -5.28
CA GLY A 23 -11.54 14.00 -3.86
C GLY A 23 -10.65 15.08 -3.21
N THR A 24 -11.17 15.75 -2.18
CA THR A 24 -10.38 16.70 -1.38
C THR A 24 -9.64 16.01 -0.22
N GLY A 25 -9.74 14.69 -0.11
CA GLY A 25 -9.16 13.91 0.97
C GLY A 25 -7.68 13.60 0.73
N PRO A 26 -6.98 13.09 1.76
CA PRO A 26 -5.66 12.51 1.55
C PRO A 26 -5.79 11.19 0.78
N ASN A 27 -4.82 10.93 -0.09
CA ASN A 27 -4.68 9.61 -0.68
C ASN A 27 -4.39 8.61 0.44
N LYS A 28 -5.28 7.65 0.63
CA LYS A 28 -5.24 6.72 1.77
C LYS A 28 -5.17 5.29 1.30
N VAL A 29 -4.32 4.51 1.95
CA VAL A 29 -4.25 3.05 1.80
C VAL A 29 -4.43 2.42 3.17
N ASP A 30 -5.36 1.48 3.27
CA ASP A 30 -5.68 0.74 4.49
C ASP A 30 -5.45 -0.74 4.27
N PHE A 31 -4.75 -1.39 5.20
CA PHE A 31 -4.57 -2.84 5.25
C PHE A 31 -5.21 -3.39 6.54
N THR A 32 -5.95 -4.48 6.43
CA THR A 32 -6.56 -5.21 7.55
C THR A 32 -6.28 -6.70 7.40
N GLY A 33 -6.03 -7.38 8.52
CA GLY A 33 -5.75 -8.82 8.53
C GLY A 33 -4.46 -9.17 7.80
N CYS A 34 -3.33 -8.64 8.26
CA CYS A 34 -2.02 -8.94 7.70
C CYS A 34 -1.45 -10.22 8.32
N HIS A 35 -1.01 -11.15 7.48
CA HIS A 35 -0.41 -12.41 7.90
C HIS A 35 0.92 -12.62 7.18
N THR A 36 1.92 -13.09 7.91
CA THR A 36 3.21 -13.50 7.35
C THR A 36 3.72 -14.69 8.15
N TRP A 37 4.46 -15.58 7.50
CA TRP A 37 5.09 -16.71 8.19
C TRP A 37 6.24 -16.25 9.10
N GLU A 38 6.89 -15.14 8.74
CA GLU A 38 7.92 -14.48 9.53
C GLU A 38 7.75 -12.95 9.48
N GLY A 39 7.79 -12.30 10.63
CA GLY A 39 7.75 -10.84 10.76
C GLY A 39 6.42 -10.25 11.24
N THR A 40 6.41 -8.94 11.46
CA THR A 40 5.23 -8.23 12.04
C THR A 40 4.99 -6.86 11.42
N SER A 41 5.60 -6.62 10.26
CA SER A 41 5.47 -5.32 9.60
C SER A 41 5.54 -5.39 8.08
N VAL A 42 4.88 -4.43 7.45
CA VAL A 42 5.00 -4.20 6.00
C VAL A 42 5.19 -2.71 5.76
N THR A 43 6.05 -2.36 4.81
CA THR A 43 6.30 -0.97 4.43
C THR A 43 5.65 -0.67 3.10
N VAL A 44 4.69 0.25 3.10
CA VAL A 44 3.87 0.62 1.94
C VAL A 44 4.30 1.99 1.43
N GLN A 45 4.34 2.14 0.11
CA GLN A 45 4.61 3.40 -0.56
C GLN A 45 3.52 3.67 -1.59
N LEU A 46 2.99 4.89 -1.64
CA LEU A 46 2.14 5.33 -2.73
C LEU A 46 2.98 5.81 -3.92
N ARG A 47 2.54 5.47 -5.12
CA ARG A 47 3.16 5.82 -6.40
C ARG A 47 2.10 6.36 -7.35
N ARG A 48 2.51 7.23 -8.25
CA ARG A 48 1.65 7.74 -9.32
C ARG A 48 2.05 7.06 -10.63
N ALA A 49 1.09 6.50 -11.36
CA ALA A 49 1.34 5.87 -12.65
C ALA A 49 1.54 6.96 -13.72
N VAL A 50 2.77 7.44 -13.87
CA VAL A 50 3.17 8.42 -14.90
C VAL A 50 4.27 7.89 -15.79
N ILE A 51 4.30 8.37 -17.04
CA ILE A 51 5.44 8.20 -17.94
C ILE A 51 6.47 9.27 -17.57
N GLY A 52 7.52 8.89 -16.84
CA GLY A 52 8.59 9.80 -16.38
C GLY A 52 9.05 9.45 -14.97
N PRO A 53 9.96 10.26 -14.39
CA PRO A 53 10.44 10.03 -13.02
C PRO A 53 9.30 10.27 -12.01
N ASP A 54 8.74 9.18 -11.49
CA ASP A 54 7.98 9.20 -10.24
C ASP A 54 8.94 8.93 -9.08
N THR A 55 9.22 9.94 -8.27
CA THR A 55 10.02 9.76 -7.04
C THR A 55 9.27 8.89 -6.01
N GLY A 56 7.95 8.71 -6.18
CA GLY A 56 7.07 8.12 -5.20
C GLY A 56 6.90 9.04 -3.99
N TYR A 57 5.85 8.79 -3.21
CA TYR A 57 5.66 9.48 -1.94
C TYR A 57 6.53 8.86 -0.83
N ASP A 58 6.48 9.40 0.38
CA ASP A 58 7.12 8.79 1.54
C ASP A 58 6.62 7.36 1.80
N VAL A 59 7.44 6.57 2.49
CA VAL A 59 7.09 5.20 2.86
C VAL A 59 6.48 5.17 4.26
N LYS A 60 5.50 4.29 4.49
CA LYS A 60 4.82 4.13 5.77
C LYS A 60 4.90 2.69 6.25
N LYS A 61 5.23 2.50 7.52
CA LYS A 61 5.33 1.18 8.15
C LYS A 61 3.99 0.80 8.79
N TYR A 62 3.42 -0.31 8.37
CA TYR A 62 2.18 -0.88 8.87
C TYR A 62 2.48 -2.03 9.81
N THR A 63 1.87 -2.01 10.99
CA THR A 63 2.05 -3.00 12.06
C THR A 63 0.74 -3.38 12.75
N ALA A 64 -0.26 -2.48 12.76
CA ALA A 64 -1.53 -2.72 13.42
C ALA A 64 -2.33 -3.87 12.77
N CYS A 65 -2.18 -4.07 11.46
CA CYS A 65 -2.91 -5.11 10.73
C CYS A 65 -2.48 -6.53 11.07
N PHE A 66 -1.28 -6.70 11.62
CA PHE A 66 -0.79 -7.99 12.13
C PHE A 66 -1.35 -8.33 13.52
N ASN A 67 -2.02 -7.38 14.18
CA ASN A 67 -2.56 -7.52 15.54
C ASN A 67 -4.10 -7.41 15.55
N GLY A 68 -4.75 -7.72 14.43
CA GLY A 68 -6.22 -7.66 14.28
C GLY A 68 -6.79 -6.24 14.06
N GLY A 69 -5.95 -5.21 13.96
CA GLY A 69 -6.38 -3.84 13.65
C GLY A 69 -6.33 -3.51 12.16
N THR A 70 -6.48 -2.22 11.85
CA THR A 70 -6.24 -1.66 10.52
C THR A 70 -4.99 -0.79 10.56
N SER A 71 -4.08 -0.98 9.60
CA SER A 71 -2.98 -0.04 9.38
C SER A 71 -3.33 0.90 8.25
N SER A 72 -3.19 2.20 8.51
CA SER A 72 -3.51 3.25 7.54
C SER A 72 -2.27 4.04 7.18
N GLY A 73 -2.15 4.36 5.90
CA GLY A 73 -1.18 5.33 5.39
C GLY A 73 -1.89 6.45 4.65
N GLU A 74 -1.59 7.68 5.02
CA GLU A 74 -2.17 8.87 4.40
C GLU A 74 -1.07 9.72 3.77
N TRP A 75 -1.19 9.90 2.46
CA TRP A 75 -0.38 10.79 1.66
C TRP A 75 -1.20 12.04 1.37
N GLY A 76 -0.55 13.16 1.09
CA GLY A 76 -1.27 14.40 0.75
C GLY A 76 -2.25 14.19 -0.42
N ALA A 77 -3.10 15.20 -0.65
CA ALA A 77 -4.08 15.16 -1.72
C ALA A 77 -3.43 14.76 -3.05
N GLY A 78 -4.10 13.86 -3.77
CA GLY A 78 -3.72 13.49 -5.12
C GLY A 78 -4.05 14.59 -6.12
N ILE A 79 -3.93 14.23 -7.39
CA ILE A 79 -4.23 15.11 -8.50
C ILE A 79 -5.33 14.43 -9.28
N ASP A 80 -6.46 15.12 -9.41
CA ASP A 80 -7.63 14.66 -10.15
C ASP A 80 -7.25 14.11 -11.53
N GLY A 81 -7.83 12.97 -11.88
CA GLY A 81 -7.62 12.29 -13.15
C GLY A 81 -6.29 11.54 -13.28
N HIS A 82 -5.47 11.47 -12.22
CA HIS A 82 -4.26 10.66 -12.20
C HIS A 82 -4.46 9.31 -11.53
N ASP A 83 -3.77 8.31 -12.07
CA ASP A 83 -3.76 6.96 -11.53
C ASP A 83 -2.70 6.82 -10.42
N TYR A 84 -3.11 6.21 -9.31
CA TYR A 84 -2.25 5.89 -8.18
C TYR A 84 -2.26 4.40 -7.89
N TYR A 85 -1.16 3.89 -7.37
CA TYR A 85 -1.05 2.52 -6.87
C TYR A 85 -0.14 2.49 -5.65
N PHE A 86 -0.38 1.57 -4.74
CA PHE A 86 0.57 1.29 -3.66
C PHE A 86 1.55 0.18 -4.05
N LYS A 87 2.74 0.27 -3.48
CA LYS A 87 3.82 -0.71 -3.58
C LYS A 87 4.25 -1.18 -2.19
N LEU A 88 4.48 -2.48 -2.04
CA LEU A 88 5.16 -3.03 -0.87
C LEU A 88 6.67 -2.86 -1.09
N THR A 89 7.32 -2.05 -0.28
CA THR A 89 8.76 -1.76 -0.42
C THR A 89 9.61 -2.67 0.47
N LYS A 90 9.07 -3.07 1.63
CA LYS A 90 9.71 -3.99 2.56
C LYS A 90 8.68 -4.86 3.25
N ILE A 91 9.01 -6.14 3.45
CA ILE A 91 8.31 -7.02 4.40
C ILE A 91 9.25 -7.24 5.57
N ASP A 92 8.80 -6.95 6.78
CA ASP A 92 9.60 -7.01 8.01
C ASP A 92 11.00 -6.35 7.94
N GLY A 93 11.09 -5.23 7.23
CA GLY A 93 12.35 -4.51 7.04
C GLY A 93 13.26 -5.03 5.92
N THR A 94 12.98 -6.20 5.32
CA THR A 94 13.71 -6.67 4.14
C THR A 94 13.10 -6.15 2.83
N SER A 95 13.95 -5.63 1.95
CA SER A 95 13.61 -5.15 0.61
C SER A 95 13.98 -6.16 -0.50
N GLN A 96 14.50 -7.33 -0.14
CA GLN A 96 14.77 -8.43 -1.08
C GLN A 96 13.55 -9.37 -1.15
N VAL A 97 13.60 -10.37 -2.03
CA VAL A 97 12.62 -11.47 -1.99
C VAL A 97 12.76 -12.15 -0.62
N GLY A 98 11.84 -11.81 0.28
CA GLY A 98 11.84 -12.18 1.69
C GLY A 98 10.53 -12.85 2.06
N PRO A 99 10.10 -12.78 3.33
CA PRO A 99 8.84 -13.37 3.73
C PRO A 99 7.67 -12.81 2.91
N THR A 100 6.70 -13.67 2.62
CA THR A 100 5.50 -13.31 1.88
C THR A 100 4.45 -12.82 2.85
N ILE A 101 3.66 -11.83 2.43
CA ILE A 101 2.54 -11.31 3.19
C ILE A 101 1.22 -11.63 2.49
N ASP A 102 0.27 -12.11 3.27
CA ASP A 102 -1.15 -12.13 2.93
C ASP A 102 -1.85 -10.97 3.62
N VAL A 103 -2.77 -10.31 2.93
CA VAL A 103 -3.60 -9.23 3.48
C VAL A 103 -5.04 -9.50 3.12
N ASP A 104 -5.86 -9.71 4.14
CA ASP A 104 -7.28 -10.07 3.98
C ASP A 104 -8.06 -8.97 3.25
N GLU A 105 -7.79 -7.71 3.60
CA GLU A 105 -8.43 -6.55 2.99
C GLU A 105 -7.45 -5.39 2.78
N THR A 106 -7.47 -4.85 1.56
CA THR A 106 -6.80 -3.64 1.15
C THR A 106 -7.83 -2.67 0.59
N ARG A 107 -7.73 -1.40 0.98
CA ARG A 107 -8.60 -0.33 0.48
C ARG A 107 -7.75 0.86 0.10
N MET A 108 -8.00 1.41 -1.09
CA MET A 108 -7.44 2.69 -1.51
C MET A 108 -8.57 3.70 -1.72
N SER A 109 -8.35 4.94 -1.28
CA SER A 109 -9.29 6.06 -1.39
C SER A 109 -8.59 7.39 -1.55
N PHE A 110 -9.32 8.37 -2.09
CA PHE A 110 -8.92 9.74 -2.37
C PHE A 110 -9.94 10.70 -1.74
#